data_AF-A0AAW5IA87-F1
#
_entry.id   AF-A0AAW5IA87-F1
#
_cell.length_a   1.000
_cell.length_b   1.000
_cell.length_c   1.000
_cell.angle_alpha   90.00
_cell.angle_beta   90.00
_cell.angle_gamma   90.00
#
_symmetry.space_group_name_H-M   'P 1'
#
loop_
_entity.id
_entity.type
_entity.pdbx_description
1 polymer ?
#
loop_
_entity_poly.entity_id
_entity_poly.type
_entity_poly.pdbx_seq_one_letter_code
_entity_poly.pdbx_strand_id
1 'polypeptide(L)'
;MDKTKEFKNDVTSFFFYMWNMWSVEECEKVFEHSNCNWQHFWDKWNGFCNREGCRGGAIEPFFAELSDDNRDLLVKRAIEMYDGRSKRKE
;
A
#
# COMPACT_ATOMS: atom_id res chain seq x y z
N MET A 1 -9.98 24.26 -0.12
CA MET A 1 -9.80 22.88 -0.63
C MET A 1 -10.71 21.99 0.18
N ASP A 2 -11.71 21.37 -0.45
CA ASP A 2 -12.78 20.66 0.25
C ASP A 2 -12.29 19.25 0.64
N LYS A 3 -11.98 19.06 1.93
CA LYS A 3 -11.45 17.81 2.51
C LYS A 3 -12.39 16.62 2.34
N THR A 4 -13.66 16.83 2.00
CA THR A 4 -14.64 15.73 1.87
C THR A 4 -14.46 14.89 0.61
N LYS A 5 -13.68 15.35 -0.37
CA LYS A 5 -13.45 14.63 -1.63
C LYS A 5 -12.29 13.62 -1.56
N GLU A 6 -11.34 13.80 -0.64
CA GLU A 6 -10.17 12.91 -0.45
C GLU A 6 -10.54 11.59 0.22
N PHE A 7 -11.44 11.60 1.21
CA PHE A 7 -11.80 10.39 1.99
C PHE A 7 -12.66 9.38 1.23
N LYS A 8 -13.24 9.74 0.08
CA LYS A 8 -14.27 8.89 -0.53
C LYS A 8 -13.72 7.63 -1.20
N ASN A 9 -12.40 7.53 -1.38
CA ASN A 9 -11.76 6.45 -2.11
C ASN A 9 -10.58 5.80 -1.37
N ASP A 10 -10.22 6.21 -0.16
CA ASP A 10 -9.00 5.74 0.54
C ASP A 10 -8.90 4.20 0.67
N VAL A 11 -9.95 3.55 1.18
CA VAL A 11 -10.02 2.10 1.37
C VAL A 11 -10.01 1.36 0.02
N THR A 12 -10.80 1.84 -0.95
CA THR A 12 -10.88 1.24 -2.28
C THR A 12 -9.56 1.38 -3.04
N SER A 13 -8.96 2.57 -3.01
CA SER A 13 -7.65 2.87 -3.59
C SER A 13 -6.58 1.99 -2.96
N PHE A 14 -6.55 1.88 -1.63
CA PHE A 14 -5.60 1.06 -0.90
C PHE A 14 -5.65 -0.39 -1.35
N PHE A 15 -6.82 -1.03 -1.29
CA PHE A 15 -6.93 -2.43 -1.69
C PHE A 15 -6.68 -2.62 -3.19
N PHE A 16 -7.13 -1.70 -4.05
CA PHE A 16 -6.81 -1.75 -5.48
C PHE A 16 -5.29 -1.73 -5.70
N TYR A 17 -4.59 -0.79 -5.06
CA TYR A 17 -3.15 -0.63 -5.15
C TYR A 17 -2.41 -1.88 -4.65
N MET A 18 -2.76 -2.36 -3.45
CA MET A 18 -2.13 -3.54 -2.84
C MET A 18 -2.32 -4.81 -3.67
N TRP A 19 -3.48 -4.98 -4.33
CA TRP A 19 -3.73 -6.17 -5.14
C TRP A 19 -3.12 -6.14 -6.54
N ASN A 20 -3.00 -4.96 -7.16
CA ASN A 20 -2.72 -4.84 -8.59
C ASN A 20 -1.36 -4.20 -8.90
N MET A 21 -0.83 -3.39 -7.98
CA MET A 21 0.32 -2.52 -8.25
C MET A 21 1.47 -2.74 -7.26
N TRP A 22 1.20 -3.33 -6.08
CA TRP A 22 2.23 -3.55 -5.07
C TRP A 22 3.35 -4.46 -5.57
N SER A 23 4.57 -3.94 -5.52
CA SER A 23 5.80 -4.58 -5.97
C SER A 23 6.99 -4.08 -5.15
N VAL A 24 8.18 -4.65 -5.36
CA VAL A 24 9.40 -4.19 -4.70
C VAL A 24 9.73 -2.73 -5.08
N GLU A 25 9.51 -2.36 -6.34
CA GLU A 25 9.75 -1.01 -6.85
C GLU A 25 8.76 0.01 -6.27
N GLU A 26 7.51 -0.40 -6.08
CA GLU A 26 6.52 0.46 -5.42
C GLU A 26 6.79 0.55 -3.90
N CYS A 27 7.27 -0.51 -3.27
CA CYS A 27 7.71 -0.47 -1.87
C CYS A 27 8.86 0.53 -1.66
N GLU A 28 9.84 0.53 -2.55
CA GLU A 28 10.91 1.53 -2.56
C GLU A 28 10.34 2.95 -2.67
N LYS A 29 9.50 3.23 -3.66
CA LYS A 29 8.92 4.57 -3.85
C LYS A 29 8.07 5.05 -2.66
N VAL A 30 7.28 4.17 -2.05
CA VAL A 30 6.43 4.52 -0.90
C VAL A 30 7.29 4.91 0.30
N PHE A 31 8.37 4.16 0.55
CA PHE A 31 9.15 4.28 1.78
C PHE A 31 10.51 4.96 1.59
N GLU A 32 10.82 5.47 0.40
CA GLU A 32 12.07 6.19 0.07
C GLU A 32 12.36 7.32 1.08
N HIS A 33 11.31 8.05 1.48
CA HIS A 33 11.41 9.18 2.40
C HIS A 33 11.04 8.82 3.85
N SER A 34 10.84 7.53 4.15
CA SER A 34 10.56 7.11 5.52
C SER A 34 11.83 7.14 6.37
N ASN A 35 11.66 7.20 7.70
CA ASN A 35 12.79 7.18 8.63
C ASN A 35 13.50 5.80 8.71
N CYS A 36 12.99 4.78 8.00
CA CYS A 36 13.52 3.43 7.97
C CYS A 36 13.89 3.05 6.53
N ASN A 37 14.81 2.09 6.38
CA ASN A 37 15.22 1.65 5.05
C ASN A 37 14.09 0.87 4.36
N TRP A 38 13.81 1.13 3.08
CA TRP A 38 12.66 0.55 2.38
C TRP A 38 12.73 -0.99 2.30
N GLN A 39 13.94 -1.56 2.25
CA GLN A 39 14.16 -3.01 2.26
C GLN A 39 13.60 -3.67 3.52
N HIS A 40 13.60 -2.97 4.67
CA HIS A 40 13.01 -3.49 5.89
C HIS A 40 11.50 -3.77 5.74
N PHE A 41 10.80 -2.86 5.06
CA PHE A 41 9.37 -3.04 4.78
C PHE A 41 9.13 -4.15 3.76
N TRP A 42 9.99 -4.26 2.74
CA TRP A 42 9.90 -5.34 1.76
C TRP A 42 10.16 -6.72 2.37
N ASP A 43 11.16 -6.84 3.24
CA ASP A 43 11.46 -8.07 3.97
C ASP A 43 10.29 -8.47 4.89
N LYS A 44 9.68 -7.48 5.55
CA LYS A 44 8.47 -7.70 6.36
C LYS A 44 7.29 -8.20 5.50
N TRP A 45 7.04 -7.56 4.36
CA TRP A 45 6.03 -8.01 3.40
C TRP A 45 6.28 -9.46 2.95
N ASN A 46 7.52 -9.80 2.57
CA ASN A 46 7.90 -11.17 2.20
C ASN A 46 7.68 -12.17 3.34
N GLY A 47 7.96 -11.77 4.59
CA GLY A 47 7.68 -12.57 5.78
C GLY A 47 6.20 -12.90 5.94
N PHE A 48 5.30 -11.95 5.67
CA PHE A 48 3.85 -12.21 5.68
C PHE A 48 3.40 -13.03 4.46
N CYS A 49 3.89 -12.70 3.28
CA CYS A 49 3.68 -13.47 2.05
C CYS A 49 3.99 -14.97 2.24
N ASN A 50 5.11 -15.29 2.87
CA ASN A 50 5.55 -16.66 3.10
C ASN A 50 4.70 -17.40 4.14
N ARG A 51 4.08 -16.69 5.09
CA ARG A 51 3.27 -17.28 6.16
C ARG A 51 1.80 -17.40 5.79
N GLU A 52 1.24 -16.38 5.16
CA GLU A 52 -0.21 -16.20 5.00
C GLU A 52 -0.64 -16.10 3.53
N GLY A 53 0.32 -16.05 2.60
CA GLY A 53 0.09 -15.86 1.18
C GLY A 53 -0.02 -14.39 0.79
N CYS A 54 0.63 -14.02 -0.32
CA CYS A 54 0.72 -12.63 -0.78
C CYS A 54 -0.63 -12.00 -1.16
N ARG A 55 -1.57 -12.78 -1.68
CA ARG A 55 -2.88 -12.27 -2.13
C ARG A 55 -3.92 -12.47 -1.03
N GLY A 56 -4.19 -11.40 -0.28
CA GLY A 56 -5.22 -11.36 0.76
C GLY A 56 -4.68 -11.56 2.18
N GLY A 57 -3.84 -12.57 2.41
CA GLY A 57 -3.31 -12.86 3.75
C GLY A 57 -2.27 -11.85 4.24
N ALA A 58 -1.33 -11.42 3.37
CA ALA A 58 -0.24 -10.55 3.78
C ALA A 58 -0.61 -9.06 3.95
N ILE A 59 -1.72 -8.59 3.36
CA ILE A 59 -2.04 -7.15 3.28
C ILE A 59 -2.40 -6.57 4.66
N GLU A 60 -3.33 -7.21 5.36
CA GLU A 60 -3.82 -6.77 6.66
C GLU A 60 -2.72 -6.76 7.74
N PRO A 61 -1.96 -7.85 7.97
CA PRO A 61 -0.94 -7.87 9.01
C PRO A 61 0.25 -6.96 8.66
N PHE A 62 0.60 -6.82 7.38
CA PHE A 62 1.62 -5.86 6.97
C PHE A 62 1.21 -4.43 7.32
N PHE A 63 0.00 -4.02 6.94
CA PHE A 63 -0.51 -2.68 7.23
C PHE A 63 -0.65 -2.41 8.74
N ALA A 64 -1.07 -3.42 9.50
CA ALA A 64 -1.19 -3.36 10.95
C ALA A 64 0.17 -3.13 11.65
N GLU A 65 1.29 -3.61 11.09
CA GLU A 65 2.62 -3.42 11.65
C GLU A 65 3.33 -2.12 11.24
N LEU A 66 2.73 -1.31 10.36
CA LEU A 66 3.25 0.01 10.02
C LEU A 66 2.91 1.03 11.12
N SER A 67 3.79 2.01 11.31
CA SER A 67 3.47 3.23 12.07
C SER A 67 2.44 4.07 11.31
N ASP A 68 1.75 4.98 12.00
CA ASP A 68 0.73 5.83 11.36
C ASP A 68 1.30 6.67 10.21
N ASP A 69 2.51 7.24 10.37
CA ASP A 69 3.18 7.98 9.29
C ASP A 69 3.43 7.11 8.04
N ASN A 70 3.80 5.84 8.23
CA ASN A 70 4.09 4.91 7.15
C ASN A 70 2.80 4.39 6.49
N ARG A 71 1.72 4.24 7.27
CA ARG A 71 0.38 3.96 6.75
C ARG A 71 -0.09 5.11 5.85
N ASP A 72 0.13 6.35 6.29
CA ASP A 72 -0.22 7.54 5.52
C ASP A 72 0.55 7.62 4.20
N LEU A 73 1.85 7.30 4.18
CA LEU A 73 2.63 7.23 2.94
C LEU A 73 2.03 6.23 1.94
N LEU A 74 1.73 5.02 2.43
CA LEU A 74 1.18 3.95 1.60
C LEU A 74 -0.23 4.30 1.07
N VAL A 75 -1.09 4.87 1.91
CA VAL A 75 -2.45 5.29 1.50
C VAL A 75 -2.40 6.45 0.51
N LYS A 76 -1.53 7.45 0.73
CA LYS A 76 -1.35 8.56 -0.22
C LYS A 76 -0.92 8.05 -1.59
N ARG A 77 0.07 7.15 -1.62
CA ARG A 77 0.50 6.52 -2.88
C ARG A 77 -0.62 5.74 -3.54
N ALA A 78 -1.40 4.99 -2.78
CA ALA A 78 -2.53 4.24 -3.32
C ALA A 78 -3.59 5.17 -3.95
N ILE A 79 -3.87 6.31 -3.31
CA ILE A 79 -4.79 7.34 -3.84
C ILE A 79 -4.24 7.96 -5.13
N GLU A 80 -2.95 8.29 -5.18
CA GLU A 80 -2.31 8.81 -6.40
C GLU A 80 -2.40 7.85 -7.59
N MET A 81 -2.28 6.55 -7.32
CA MET A 81 -2.27 5.51 -8.35
C MET A 81 -3.69 5.06 -8.75
N TYR A 82 -4.71 5.41 -7.96
CA TYR A 82 -6.09 5.04 -8.23
C TYR A 82 -6.85 6.15 -8.95
N ASP A 83 -7.05 5.97 -10.26
CA ASP A 83 -7.78 6.92 -11.11
C ASP A 83 -9.32 6.80 -11.01
N GLY A 84 -9.84 5.88 -10.18
CA GLY A 84 -11.28 5.62 -10.03
C GLY A 84 -11.98 5.03 -11.27
N ARG A 85 -11.23 4.80 -12.36
CA ARG A 85 -11.73 4.28 -13.66
C ARG A 85 -11.01 3.01 -14.09
N SER A 86 -9.99 2.60 -13.33
CA SER A 86 -9.16 1.44 -13.59
C SER A 86 -9.98 0.16 -13.61
N LYS A 87 -10.26 -0.33 -14.83
CA LYS A 87 -10.72 -1.70 -15.04
C LYS A 87 -9.56 -2.64 -14.74
N ARG A 88 -9.85 -3.79 -14.11
CA ARG A 88 -8.88 -4.88 -13.99
C ARG A 88 -8.29 -5.14 -15.37
N LYS A 89 -6.96 -5.11 -15.50
CA LYS A 89 -6.30 -5.75 -16.63
C LYS A 89 -6.43 -7.25 -16.42
N GLU A 90 -7.17 -7.90 -17.32
CA GLU A 90 -7.18 -9.37 -17.47
C GLU A 90 -5.80 -9.89 -17.88
#